data_AF-A0A4R1RBP2-F1
#
_entry.id   AF-A0A4R1RBP2-F1
#
_cell.length_a   1.000
_cell.length_b   1.000
_cell.length_c   1.000
_cell.angle_alpha   90.00
_cell.angle_beta   90.00
_cell.angle_gamma   90.00
#
_symmetry.space_group_name_H-M   'P 1'
#
loop_
_entity.id
_entity.type
_entity.pdbx_description
1 polymer ?
#
loop_
_entity_poly.entity_id
_entity_poly.type
_entity_poly.pdbx_seq_one_letter_code
_entity_poly.pdbx_strand_id
1 'polypeptide(L)'
;MPAERLEMRRVREILRYRFEQGLGHKSIAVRVGAAPSTVRETLRRATVAGLSWPLDDDVSDAVLEAALYKAAGTKTGHRRAPEPD
;
A
#
# COMPACT_ATOMS: atom_id res chain seq x y z
N MET A 1 -10.30 -17.20 5.97
CA MET A 1 -9.24 -16.42 6.63
C MET A 1 -9.41 -14.98 6.17
N PRO A 2 -9.82 -14.05 7.06
CA PRO A 2 -9.90 -12.64 6.68
C PRO A 2 -8.49 -12.23 6.25
N ALA A 3 -8.35 -11.66 5.06
CA ALA A 3 -7.07 -11.10 4.65
C ALA A 3 -6.67 -10.11 5.75
N GLU A 4 -5.62 -10.44 6.52
CA GLU A 4 -5.03 -9.52 7.48
C GLU A 4 -4.72 -8.25 6.70
N ARG A 5 -5.62 -7.26 6.81
CA ARG A 5 -5.50 -5.96 6.19
C ARG A 5 -4.17 -5.46 6.69
N LEU A 6 -3.20 -5.33 5.77
CA LEU A 6 -1.94 -4.70 6.12
C LEU A 6 -2.33 -3.34 6.71
N GLU A 7 -2.07 -3.15 8.01
CA GLU A 7 -2.53 -1.94 8.69
C GLU A 7 -2.06 -0.73 7.89
N MET A 8 -2.93 0.26 7.64
CA MET A 8 -2.55 1.45 6.84
C MET A 8 -1.29 2.13 7.37
N ARG A 9 -1.00 1.92 8.66
CA ARG A 9 0.27 2.23 9.30
C ARG A 9 1.49 1.60 8.59
N ARG A 10 1.48 0.29 8.33
CA ARG A 10 2.56 -0.41 7.60
C ARG A 10 2.71 0.08 6.16
N VAL A 11 1.59 0.39 5.50
CA VAL A 11 1.60 1.00 4.15
C VAL A 11 2.31 2.36 4.17
N ARG A 12 1.97 3.22 5.13
CA ARG A 12 2.63 4.52 5.33
C ARG A 12 4.13 4.34 5.60
N GLU A 13 4.51 3.37 6.41
CA GLU A 13 5.92 3.06 6.67
C GLU A 13 6.66 2.58 5.40
N ILE A 14 6.03 1.73 4.58
CA ILE A 14 6.59 1.31 3.29
C ILE A 14 6.87 2.53 2.39
N LEU A 15 5.88 3.42 2.25
CA LEU A 15 6.02 4.64 1.46
C LEU A 15 7.13 5.52 2.03
N ARG A 16 7.14 5.76 3.34
CA ARG A 16 8.16 6.54 4.01
C ARG A 16 9.57 5.98 3.77
N TYR A 17 9.80 4.69 3.98
CA TYR A 17 11.11 4.09 3.76
C TYR A 17 11.56 4.15 2.30
N ARG A 18 10.61 4.07 1.36
CA ARG A 18 10.92 4.15 -0.07
C ARG A 18 11.25 5.58 -0.50
N PHE A 19 10.43 6.56 -0.12
CA PHE A 19 10.54 7.94 -0.59
C PHE A 19 11.49 8.79 0.25
N GLU A 20 11.56 8.59 1.58
CA GLU A 20 12.50 9.34 2.43
C GLU A 20 13.89 8.72 2.46
N GLN A 21 13.97 7.38 2.53
CA GLN A 21 15.26 6.69 2.72
C GLN A 21 15.77 5.99 1.45
N GLY A 22 15.01 6.00 0.36
CA GLY A 22 15.42 5.35 -0.89
C GLY A 22 15.65 3.84 -0.78
N LEU A 23 15.09 3.19 0.25
CA LEU A 23 15.43 1.81 0.58
C LEU A 23 14.92 0.82 -0.49
N GLY A 24 15.66 -0.29 -0.63
CA GLY A 24 15.27 -1.41 -1.48
C GLY A 24 14.10 -2.19 -0.89
N HIS A 25 13.27 -2.80 -1.75
CA HIS A 25 12.03 -3.48 -1.33
C HIS A 25 12.25 -4.56 -0.26
N LYS A 26 13.38 -5.29 -0.32
CA LYS A 26 13.75 -6.30 0.69
C LYS A 26 14.02 -5.68 2.07
N SER A 27 14.74 -4.56 2.13
CA SER A 27 15.05 -3.89 3.40
C SER A 27 13.79 -3.32 4.05
N ILE A 28 12.89 -2.78 3.23
CA ILE A 28 11.59 -2.27 3.69
C ILE A 28 10.73 -3.42 4.24
N ALA A 29 10.67 -4.55 3.53
CA ALA A 29 9.93 -5.75 3.94
C ALA A 29 10.37 -6.24 5.32
N VAL A 30 11.67 -6.33 5.56
CA VAL A 30 12.23 -6.74 6.87
C VAL A 30 11.89 -5.73 7.97
N ARG A 31 11.97 -4.42 7.70
CA ARG A 31 11.66 -3.38 8.70
C ARG A 31 10.18 -3.33 9.07
N VAL A 32 9.30 -3.50 8.09
CA VAL A 32 7.84 -3.43 8.28
C VAL A 32 7.24 -4.78 8.69
N GLY A 33 8.05 -5.86 8.65
CA GLY A 33 7.58 -7.22 8.93
C GLY A 33 6.59 -7.74 7.88
N ALA A 34 6.74 -7.29 6.63
CA ALA A 34 5.85 -7.64 5.52
C ALA A 34 6.60 -8.46 4.46
N ALA A 35 5.88 -9.21 3.62
CA ALA A 35 6.50 -9.89 2.50
C ALA A 35 7.00 -8.88 1.44
N PRO A 36 8.17 -9.10 0.80
CA PRO A 36 8.70 -8.21 -0.23
C PRO A 36 7.78 -8.10 -1.46
N SER A 37 7.01 -9.15 -1.74
CA SER A 37 5.95 -9.14 -2.77
C SER A 37 4.86 -8.13 -2.43
N THR A 38 4.40 -8.08 -1.17
CA THR A 38 3.42 -7.11 -0.69
C THR A 38 3.96 -5.70 -0.78
N VAL A 39 5.21 -5.46 -0.35
CA VAL A 39 5.86 -4.14 -0.47
C VAL A 39 5.88 -3.67 -1.93
N ARG A 40 6.28 -4.55 -2.85
CA ARG A 40 6.32 -4.25 -4.29
C ARG A 40 4.93 -3.93 -4.83
N GLU A 41 3.91 -4.69 -4.45
CA GLU A 41 2.53 -4.44 -4.88
C GLU A 41 2.00 -3.12 -4.32
N THR A 42 2.21 -2.84 -3.04
CA THR A 42 1.81 -1.58 -2.39
C THR A 42 2.46 -0.38 -3.07
N LEU A 43 3.77 -0.43 -3.33
CA LEU A 43 4.47 0.64 -4.04
C LEU A 43 3.94 0.81 -5.46
N ARG A 44 3.70 -0.28 -6.19
CA ARG A 44 3.10 -0.22 -7.53
C ARG A 44 1.71 0.43 -7.49
N ARG A 45 0.86 0.05 -6.53
CA ARG A 45 -0.47 0.62 -6.35
C ARG A 45 -0.39 2.10 -5.99
N ALA A 46 0.54 2.51 -5.14
CA ALA A 46 0.75 3.91 -4.79
C ALA A 46 1.14 4.73 -6.02
N THR A 47 2.07 4.23 -6.85
CA THR A 47 2.44 4.89 -8.12
C THR A 47 1.25 4.99 -9.08
N VAL A 48 0.44 3.93 -9.21
CA VAL A 48 -0.76 3.94 -10.08
C VAL A 48 -1.82 4.90 -9.55
N ALA A 49 -1.98 4.99 -8.23
CA ALA A 49 -2.86 5.94 -7.58
C ALA A 49 -2.34 7.39 -7.64
N GLY A 50 -1.12 7.62 -8.14
CA GLY A 50 -0.49 8.93 -8.14
C GLY A 50 -0.19 9.46 -6.73
N LEU A 51 -0.13 8.57 -5.73
CA LEU A 51 0.18 8.95 -4.37
C LEU A 51 1.67 9.32 -4.27
N SER A 52 1.93 10.59 -3.99
CA SER A 52 3.27 11.09 -3.67
C SER A 52 3.46 11.12 -2.16
N TRP A 53 4.69 10.85 -1.72
CA TRP A 53 5.13 11.10 -0.35
C TRP A 53 5.87 12.46 -0.31
N PRO A 54 5.79 13.26 0.77
CA PRO A 54 5.01 13.04 1.99
C PRO A 54 3.50 13.11 1.74
N LEU A 55 2.76 12.21 2.40
CA LEU A 55 1.30 12.29 2.46
C LEU A 55 0.95 13.49 3.34
N ASP A 56 0.06 14.35 2.86
CA ASP A 56 -0.43 15.49 3.63
C ASP A 56 -1.12 15.02 4.91
N ASP A 57 -1.19 15.86 5.94
CA ASP A 57 -1.82 15.48 7.22
C ASP A 57 -3.33 15.20 7.03
N ASP A 58 -3.91 15.81 5.98
CA ASP A 58 -5.28 15.57 5.52
C ASP A 58 -5.48 14.15 4.94
N VAL A 59 -4.41 13.47 4.52
CA VAL A 59 -4.48 12.11 3.98
C VAL A 59 -4.58 11.09 5.11
N SER A 60 -5.80 10.92 5.63
CA SER A 60 -6.14 9.89 6.63
C SER A 60 -5.96 8.46 6.09
N ASP A 61 -5.87 7.49 6.99
CA ASP A 61 -5.78 6.06 6.64
C ASP A 61 -6.92 5.62 5.69
N ALA A 62 -8.15 6.09 5.90
CA ALA A 62 -9.28 5.85 5.02
C ALA A 62 -9.09 6.41 3.59
N VAL A 63 -8.50 7.60 3.46
CA VAL A 63 -8.23 8.23 2.15
C VAL A 63 -7.11 7.49 1.42
N LEU A 64 -6.07 7.09 2.16
CA LEU A 64 -4.96 6.30 1.65
C LEU A 64 -5.43 4.90 1.21
N GLU A 65 -6.27 4.26 2.03
CA GLU A 65 -6.90 2.98 1.72
C GLU A 65 -7.75 3.13 0.45
N ALA A 66 -8.64 4.12 0.41
CA ALA A 66 -9.46 4.39 -0.77
C ALA A 66 -8.60 4.60 -2.01
N ALA A 67 -7.53 5.41 -1.96
CA ALA A 67 -6.66 5.63 -3.12
C ALA A 67 -5.95 4.35 -3.59
N LEU A 68 -5.44 3.52 -2.67
CA LEU A 68 -4.72 2.28 -3.00
C LEU A 68 -5.63 1.16 -3.49
N TYR A 69 -6.81 1.00 -2.87
CA TYR A 69 -7.75 -0.08 -3.19
C TYR A 69 -8.74 0.30 -4.30
N LYS A 70 -9.15 1.57 -4.43
CA LYS A 70 -9.94 2.05 -5.58
C LYS A 70 -9.13 2.00 -6.87
N ALA A 71 -7.85 2.34 -6.83
CA ALA A 71 -6.95 2.20 -7.99
C ALA A 71 -6.75 0.73 -8.40
N ALA A 72 -6.74 -0.20 -7.43
CA ALA A 72 -6.62 -1.64 -7.68
C ALA A 72 -7.79 -2.22 -8.50
N GLY A 73 -8.94 -1.55 -8.52
CA GLY A 73 -10.07 -1.92 -9.38
C GLY A 73 -9.80 -1.78 -10.88
N THR A 74 -8.73 -1.08 -11.29
CA THR A 74 -8.54 -0.76 -12.71
C THR A 74 -7.61 -1.70 -13.46
N LYS A 75 -6.43 -2.12 -12.95
CA LYS A 75 -5.48 -2.96 -13.73
C LYS A 75 -4.51 -3.81 -12.88
N THR A 76 -4.92 -5.04 -12.55
CA THR A 76 -4.10 -6.29 -12.57
C THR A 76 -4.97 -7.42 -12.00
N GLY A 77 -5.22 -8.43 -12.82
CA GLY A 77 -6.26 -9.43 -12.61
C GLY A 77 -6.06 -10.43 -11.48
N HIS A 78 -7.20 -11.07 -11.18
CA HIS A 78 -7.45 -12.28 -10.38
C HIS A 78 -7.16 -12.13 -8.87
N ARG A 79 -8.15 -11.96 -7.98
CA ARG A 79 -9.34 -12.79 -7.78
C ARG A 79 -10.35 -12.07 -6.86
N ARG A 80 -11.64 -12.18 -7.21
CA ARG A 80 -12.89 -12.10 -6.41
C ARG A 80 -12.71 -11.91 -4.89
N ALA A 81 -13.48 -11.05 -4.21
CA ALA A 81 -14.91 -10.82 -4.41
C ALA A 81 -15.31 -9.40 -3.96
N PRO A 82 -16.24 -8.73 -4.66
CA PRO A 82 -17.23 -7.92 -3.97
C PRO A 82 -18.15 -8.88 -3.21
N GLU A 83 -18.54 -8.56 -1.98
CA GLU A 83 -19.93 -8.66 -1.48
C GLU A 83 -20.03 -8.41 0.04
N PRO A 84 -21.23 -8.06 0.53
CA PRO A 84 -21.47 -6.95 1.44
C PRO A 84 -21.95 -7.39 2.83
N ASP A 85 -21.98 -6.45 3.78
CA ASP A 85 -23.07 -6.20 4.73
C ASP A 85 -22.89 -4.79 5.32
#